data_AF-A0A2G2QNX2-F1
#
_entry.id   AF-A0A2G2QNX2-F1
#
_cell.length_a   1.000
_cell.length_b   1.000
_cell.length_c   1.000
_cell.angle_alpha   90.00
_cell.angle_beta   90.00
_cell.angle_gamma   90.00
#
_symmetry.space_group_name_H-M   'P 1'
#
loop_
_entity.id
_entity.type
_entity.pdbx_description
1 polymer ?
#
loop_
_entity_poly.entity_id
_entity_poly.type
_entity_poly.pdbx_seq_one_letter_code
_entity_poly.pdbx_strand_id
1 'polypeptide(L)'
;MMAKNLIKKIAKDSSRVIFTKHAEKRMCTRKITRTQVLKCLTHGHIVEGPALSIKGNMEMKIEVMSAGEIIAVVTALEKDELGNFVVIITVFGA
;
A
#
# COMPACT_ATOMS: atom_id res chain seq x y z
N MET A 1 -15.34 2.74 6.18
CA MET A 1 -14.76 4.03 5.71
C MET A 1 -13.51 4.50 6.49
N MET A 2 -13.25 4.04 7.73
CA MET A 2 -12.11 4.49 8.55
C MET A 2 -10.72 4.11 8.02
N ALA A 3 -10.55 2.89 7.49
CA ALA A 3 -9.25 2.37 7.05
C ALA A 3 -8.59 3.23 5.95
N LYS A 4 -9.37 3.70 4.97
CA LYS A 4 -8.88 4.55 3.87
C LYS A 4 -8.32 5.88 4.38
N ASN A 5 -9.02 6.57 5.29
CA ASN A 5 -8.54 7.85 5.83
C ASN A 5 -7.27 7.68 6.66
N LEU A 6 -7.16 6.57 7.39
CA LEU A 6 -5.96 6.26 8.16
C LEU A 6 -4.76 6.04 7.23
N ILE A 7 -4.90 5.22 6.19
CA ILE A 7 -3.84 4.97 5.21
C ILE A 7 -3.42 6.26 4.50
N LYS A 8 -4.39 7.09 4.09
CA LYS A 8 -4.07 8.39 3.49
C LYS A 8 -3.26 9.27 4.43
N LYS A 9 -3.59 9.28 5.72
CA LYS A 9 -2.85 10.05 6.73
C LYS A 9 -1.43 9.52 6.92
N ILE A 10 -1.26 8.19 6.96
CA ILE A 10 0.05 7.55 7.08
C ILE A 10 0.88 7.78 5.82
N ALA A 11 0.30 7.61 4.63
CA ALA A 11 0.99 7.75 3.35
C ALA A 11 1.41 9.19 3.02
N LYS A 12 0.87 10.20 3.72
CA LYS A 12 1.41 11.57 3.67
C LYS A 12 2.79 11.66 4.30
N ASP A 13 3.08 10.82 5.28
CA ASP A 13 4.39 10.66 5.87
C ASP A 13 5.06 9.40 5.29
N SER A 14 5.82 9.58 4.21
CA SER A 14 6.46 8.47 3.50
C SER A 14 7.43 7.66 4.37
N SER A 15 7.88 8.20 5.52
CA SER A 15 8.73 7.46 6.46
C SER A 15 7.99 6.31 7.17
N ARG A 16 6.66 6.42 7.25
CA ARG A 16 5.76 5.40 7.82
C ARG A 16 5.24 4.40 6.77
N VAL A 17 5.79 4.44 5.55
CA VAL A 17 5.49 3.49 4.49
C VAL A 17 6.69 2.59 4.29
N ILE A 18 6.57 1.35 4.76
CA ILE A 18 7.66 0.37 4.74
C ILE A 18 7.48 -0.54 3.54
N PHE A 19 8.52 -0.66 2.70
CA PHE A 19 8.52 -1.54 1.54
C PHE A 19 9.21 -2.85 1.90
N THR A 20 8.51 -3.98 1.72
CA THR A 20 9.15 -5.29 1.87
C THR A 20 10.09 -5.56 0.69
N LYS A 21 11.12 -6.38 0.90
CA LYS A 21 12.02 -6.84 -0.19
C LYS A 21 11.24 -7.45 -1.36
N HIS A 22 10.15 -8.15 -1.06
CA HIS A 22 9.27 -8.73 -2.08
C HIS A 22 8.60 -7.62 -2.91
N ALA A 23 7.99 -6.62 -2.28
CA ALA A 23 7.41 -5.47 -2.97
C ALA A 23 8.44 -4.73 -3.83
N GLU A 24 9.63 -4.45 -3.30
CA GLU A 24 10.68 -3.75 -4.05
C GLU A 24 11.12 -4.51 -5.30
N LYS A 25 11.26 -5.85 -5.20
CA LYS A 25 11.55 -6.70 -6.35
C LYS A 25 10.43 -6.61 -7.41
N ARG A 26 9.17 -6.65 -6.98
CA ARG A 26 8.00 -6.54 -7.88
C ARG A 26 7.89 -5.17 -8.52
N MET A 27 8.22 -4.11 -7.79
CA MET A 27 8.29 -2.75 -8.30
C MET A 27 9.36 -2.61 -9.37
N CYS A 28 10.56 -3.12 -9.14
CA CYS A 28 11.66 -3.10 -10.11
C CYS A 28 11.29 -3.83 -11.41
N THR A 29 10.76 -5.05 -11.32
CA THR A 29 10.33 -5.82 -12.50
C THR A 29 9.25 -5.12 -13.32
N ARG A 30 8.38 -4.35 -12.67
CA ARG A 30 7.26 -3.64 -13.31
C ARG A 30 7.52 -2.17 -13.60
N LYS A 31 8.73 -1.68 -13.33
CA LYS A 31 9.08 -0.26 -13.46
C LYS A 31 8.14 0.67 -12.64
N ILE A 32 7.60 0.19 -11.53
CA ILE A 32 6.73 0.96 -10.65
C ILE A 32 7.59 1.70 -9.63
N THR A 33 7.42 3.01 -9.57
CA THR A 33 8.16 3.90 -8.66
C THR A 33 7.51 3.98 -7.28
N ARG A 34 8.28 4.33 -6.25
CA ARG A 34 7.73 4.60 -4.90
C ARG A 34 6.68 5.71 -4.93
N THR A 35 6.86 6.74 -5.77
CA THR A 35 5.89 7.82 -5.97
C THR A 35 4.54 7.32 -6.47
N GLN A 36 4.53 6.39 -7.43
CA GLN A 36 3.30 5.75 -7.90
C GLN A 36 2.61 4.94 -6.79
N VAL A 37 3.37 4.22 -5.96
CA VAL A 37 2.83 3.49 -4.81
C VAL A 37 2.22 4.47 -3.78
N LEU A 38 2.93 5.54 -3.42
CA LEU A 38 2.40 6.58 -2.52
C LEU A 38 1.14 7.25 -3.08
N LYS A 39 1.10 7.50 -4.39
CA LYS A 39 -0.10 8.00 -5.07
C LYS A 39 -1.26 7.01 -4.96
N CYS A 40 -0.99 5.71 -5.07
CA CYS A 40 -1.99 4.67 -4.87
C CYS A 40 -2.54 4.68 -3.44
N LEU A 41 -1.69 4.75 -2.42
CA LEU A 41 -2.14 4.82 -1.02
C LEU A 41 -2.96 6.09 -0.71
N THR A 42 -2.61 7.22 -1.33
CA THR A 42 -3.24 8.53 -1.05
C THR A 42 -4.52 8.80 -1.86
N HIS A 43 -4.55 8.39 -3.12
CA HIS A 43 -5.64 8.69 -4.07
C HIS A 43 -6.44 7.45 -4.47
N GLY A 44 -5.89 6.26 -4.26
CA GLY A 44 -6.54 5.01 -4.63
C GLY A 44 -7.78 4.69 -3.81
N HIS A 45 -8.44 3.63 -4.22
CA HIS A 45 -9.61 3.08 -3.58
C HIS A 45 -9.35 1.63 -3.19
N ILE A 46 -9.88 1.22 -2.05
CA ILE A 46 -9.76 -0.16 -1.57
C ILE A 46 -10.71 -1.00 -2.44
N VAL A 47 -10.16 -1.98 -3.14
CA VAL A 47 -10.92 -2.92 -3.96
C VAL A 47 -11.11 -4.26 -3.26
N GLU A 48 -10.24 -4.58 -2.29
CA GLU A 48 -10.28 -5.83 -1.55
C GLU A 48 -9.80 -5.60 -0.10
N GLY A 49 -10.42 -6.27 0.86
CA GLY A 49 -10.16 -6.07 2.28
C GLY A 49 -10.81 -4.80 2.88
N PRO A 50 -10.53 -4.48 4.15
CA PRO A 50 -9.50 -5.07 5.01
C PRO A 50 -9.85 -6.48 5.49
N ALA A 51 -8.95 -7.43 5.25
CA ALA A 51 -9.05 -8.81 5.68
C ALA A 51 -7.90 -9.16 6.62
N LEU A 52 -8.16 -9.98 7.63
CA LEU A 52 -7.11 -10.53 8.48
C LEU A 52 -6.38 -11.62 7.71
N SER A 53 -5.08 -11.43 7.51
CA SER A 53 -4.21 -12.49 7.03
C SER A 53 -4.07 -13.60 8.07
N ILE A 54 -3.58 -14.76 7.64
CA ILE A 54 -3.28 -15.91 8.51
C ILE A 54 -2.30 -15.53 9.63
N LYS A 55 -1.50 -14.47 9.43
CA LYS A 55 -0.53 -13.95 10.40
C LYS A 55 -1.12 -12.91 11.37
N GLY A 56 -2.40 -12.58 11.26
CA GLY A 56 -3.08 -11.58 12.09
C GLY A 56 -2.94 -10.13 11.61
N ASN A 57 -2.27 -9.90 10.47
CA ASN A 57 -2.13 -8.56 9.89
C ASN A 57 -3.38 -8.17 9.10
N MET A 58 -3.85 -6.92 9.23
CA MET A 58 -4.96 -6.39 8.41
C MET A 58 -4.45 -6.01 7.03
N GLU A 59 -4.69 -6.88 6.05
CA GLU A 59 -4.31 -6.71 4.65
C GLU A 59 -5.44 -6.10 3.83
N MET A 60 -5.08 -5.25 2.87
CA MET A 60 -6.01 -4.70 1.90
C MET A 60 -5.33 -4.39 0.58
N LYS A 61 -6.13 -4.41 -0.49
CA LYS A 61 -5.72 -4.08 -1.83
C LYS A 61 -6.28 -2.73 -2.22
N ILE A 62 -5.39 -1.84 -2.67
CA ILE A 62 -5.73 -0.48 -3.10
C ILE A 62 -5.38 -0.34 -4.57
N GLU A 63 -6.27 0.23 -5.36
CA GLU A 63 -6.05 0.47 -6.79
C GLU A 63 -6.16 1.95 -7.13
N VAL A 64 -5.32 2.38 -8.07
CA VAL A 64 -5.36 3.72 -8.64
C VAL A 64 -5.01 3.66 -10.12
N MET A 65 -5.66 4.51 -10.91
CA MET A 65 -5.21 4.80 -12.27
C MET A 65 -4.09 5.85 -12.20
N SER A 66 -2.91 5.53 -12.72
CA SER A 66 -1.75 6.42 -12.74
C SER A 66 -1.02 6.28 -14.06
N ALA A 67 -0.79 7.41 -14.74
CA ALA A 67 -0.09 7.46 -16.03
C ALA A 67 -0.68 6.55 -17.13
N GLY A 68 -2.01 6.33 -17.11
CA GLY A 68 -2.69 5.45 -18.07
C GLY A 68 -2.73 3.98 -17.68
N GLU A 69 -2.10 3.59 -16.56
CA GLU A 69 -2.04 2.22 -16.08
C GLU A 69 -2.77 2.06 -14.74
N ILE A 70 -3.34 0.88 -14.51
CA ILE A 70 -3.91 0.52 -13.21
C ILE A 70 -2.81 -0.04 -12.33
N ILE A 71 -2.53 0.64 -11.23
CA ILE A 71 -1.57 0.21 -10.22
C ILE A 71 -2.34 -0.28 -9.02
N ALA A 72 -2.11 -1.53 -8.66
CA ALA A 72 -2.72 -2.21 -7.54
C ALA A 72 -1.66 -2.52 -6.48
N VAL A 73 -1.88 -2.11 -5.24
CA VAL A 73 -0.95 -2.26 -4.13
C VAL A 73 -1.62 -3.06 -3.03
N VAL A 74 -1.00 -4.16 -2.62
CA VAL A 74 -1.42 -4.90 -1.42
C VAL A 74 -0.59 -4.42 -0.25
N THR A 75 -1.29 -4.00 0.79
CA THR A 75 -0.69 -3.41 1.97
C THR A 75 -1.26 -4.02 3.25
N ALA A 76 -0.43 -4.16 4.26
CA ALA A 76 -0.85 -4.42 5.63
C ALA A 76 -0.81 -3.13 6.45
N LEU A 77 -1.79 -2.95 7.32
CA LEU A 77 -1.75 -1.95 8.38
C LEU A 77 -1.18 -2.59 9.64
N GLU A 78 -0.08 -2.03 10.15
CA GLU A 78 0.56 -2.47 11.39
C GLU A 78 0.71 -1.29 12.35
N LYS A 79 0.92 -1.59 13.63
CA LYS A 79 1.05 -0.61 14.69
C LYS A 79 2.28 -0.92 15.53
N ASP A 80 3.12 0.09 15.74
CA ASP A 80 4.26 0.06 16.67
C ASP A 80 4.04 1.02 17.85
N GLU A 81 5.07 1.18 18.68
CA GLU A 81 5.10 2.11 19.81
C GLU A 81 5.00 3.59 19.37
N LEU A 82 5.39 3.91 18.13
CA LEU A 82 5.39 5.24 17.53
C LEU A 82 4.12 5.55 16.72
N GLY A 83 3.20 4.60 16.59
CA GLY A 83 1.89 4.74 15.96
C GLY A 83 1.61 3.73 14.84
N ASN A 84 0.76 4.11 13.89
CA ASN A 84 0.41 3.23 12.77
C ASN A 84 1.39 3.41 11.61
N PHE A 85 1.78 2.31 10.97
CA PHE A 85 2.57 2.30 9.74
C PHE A 85 1.93 1.35 8.72
N VAL A 86 2.32 1.53 7.46
CA VAL A 86 1.74 0.84 6.31
C VAL A 86 2.84 0.03 5.65
N VAL A 87 2.68 -1.29 5.63
CA VAL A 87 3.65 -2.22 5.06
C VAL A 87 3.21 -2.63 3.66
N ILE A 88 4.01 -2.28 2.66
CA ILE A 88 3.78 -2.67 1.26
C ILE A 88 4.29 -4.09 1.06
N ILE A 89 3.33 -5.01 0.91
CA ILE A 89 3.60 -6.44 0.75
C ILE A 89 3.91 -6.73 -0.71
N THR A 90 3.03 -6.32 -1.63
CA THR A 90 3.25 -6.54 -3.06
C THR A 90 2.62 -5.44 -3.91
N VAL A 91 3.14 -5.31 -5.13
CA VAL A 91 2.65 -4.36 -6.12
C VAL A 91 2.34 -5.10 -7.41
N PHE A 92 1.19 -4.75 -7.99
CA PHE A 92 0.68 -5.18 -9.27
C PHE A 92 0.50 -3.96 -10.17
N GLY A 93 0.77 -4.16 -11.45
CA GLY A 93 0.69 -3.19 -12.53
C GLY A 93 1.02 -3.94 -13.82
N ALA A 94 0.48 -3.45 -14.94
CA ALA A 94 0.84 -3.92 -16.26
C ALA A 94 2.19 -3.31 -16.68
#